data_AF-A0A3B8ZDH2-F1
#
_entry.id   AF-A0A3B8ZDH2-F1
#
_cell.length_a   1.000
_cell.length_b   1.000
_cell.length_c   1.000
_cell.angle_alpha   90.00
_cell.angle_beta   90.00
_cell.angle_gamma   90.00
#
_symmetry.space_group_name_H-M   'P 1'
#
loop_
_entity.id
_entity.type
_entity.pdbx_description
1 polymer ?
#
loop_
_entity_poly.entity_id
_entity_poly.type
_entity_poly.pdbx_seq_one_letter_code
_entity_poly.pdbx_strand_id
1 'polypeptide(L)'
;MTKPSNTGSTGASIKRVQDDLIPKIKVFCKRTCPQTLGETTTTFPGTRPPLVRTTSDAIYRSLLKPASASPPARVDAIAIGTSTGGPNALSKVLADLPSDLPVPVLIVQHMPPVFTARLAERLNQLSPLTVHEAVDGMKVEAGHAYLAPGDFHLTVARNATEVVVKLNQQAPECSCRPAVDVLFRSAANLYGSNLVAAVLTGMGQDGQCGCELIRQAGGWVIAQDQASSVVWGMPGAVSRAGLANEILPLDAVGRSLEQHARRGFRNSRLQLAGV
;
A
#
# COMPACT_ATOMS: atom_id res chain seq x y z
N MET A 1 -21.73 16.85 48.08
CA MET A 1 -20.75 17.76 47.45
C MET A 1 -19.48 17.68 48.29
N THR A 2 -18.35 17.19 47.78
CA THR A 2 -17.34 18.04 47.12
C THR A 2 -16.39 17.18 46.26
N LYS A 3 -16.10 17.64 45.03
CA LYS A 3 -15.03 17.12 44.15
C LYS A 3 -13.67 17.62 44.65
N PRO A 4 -12.59 16.82 44.60
CA PRO A 4 -11.25 17.36 44.54
C PRO A 4 -10.87 17.66 43.08
N SER A 5 -10.47 18.92 42.87
CA SER A 5 -10.07 19.52 41.60
C SER A 5 -8.69 19.03 41.18
N ASN A 6 -8.60 18.35 40.03
CA ASN A 6 -7.33 18.07 39.37
C ASN A 6 -6.89 19.30 38.58
N THR A 7 -6.05 20.14 39.17
CA THR A 7 -5.31 21.21 38.47
C THR A 7 -3.82 20.98 38.64
N GLY A 8 -3.33 19.86 38.10
CA GLY A 8 -1.90 19.65 37.85
C GLY A 8 -1.49 20.40 36.59
N SER A 9 -0.80 21.52 36.76
CA SER A 9 -0.26 22.40 35.70
C SER A 9 0.34 21.61 34.53
N THR A 10 -0.13 21.87 33.31
CA THR A 10 0.38 21.34 32.03
C THR A 10 1.91 21.47 31.91
N GLY A 11 2.51 22.46 32.59
CA GLY A 11 3.96 22.63 32.66
C GLY A 11 4.72 21.51 33.40
N ALA A 12 4.10 20.88 34.40
CA ALA A 12 4.71 19.75 35.11
C ALA A 12 4.67 18.45 34.29
N SER A 13 3.65 18.28 33.45
CA SER A 13 3.52 17.15 32.53
C SER A 13 4.50 17.27 31.35
N ILE A 14 4.69 18.49 30.82
CA ILE A 14 5.67 18.74 29.76
C ILE A 14 7.10 18.55 30.28
N LYS A 15 7.41 19.01 31.50
CA LYS A 15 8.74 18.77 32.12
C LYS A 15 9.06 17.27 32.28
N ARG A 16 8.10 16.45 32.73
CA ARG A 16 8.31 15.00 32.84
C ARG A 16 8.56 14.32 31.50
N VAL A 17 7.82 14.71 30.46
CA VAL A 17 8.02 14.19 29.10
C VAL A 17 9.40 14.63 28.56
N GLN A 18 9.82 15.86 28.88
CA GLN A 18 11.13 16.38 28.48
C GLN A 18 12.29 15.67 29.20
N ASP A 19 12.16 15.43 30.51
CA ASP A 19 13.16 14.73 31.32
C ASP A 19 13.30 13.24 30.93
N ASP A 20 12.24 12.61 30.43
CA ASP A 20 12.28 11.20 29.98
C ASP A 20 12.76 11.03 28.52
N LEU A 21 12.42 11.96 27.63
CA LEU A 21 12.75 11.85 26.20
C LEU A 21 14.14 12.38 25.84
N ILE A 22 14.61 13.46 26.49
CA ILE A 22 15.93 14.06 26.16
C ILE A 22 17.10 13.09 26.39
N PRO A 23 17.16 12.31 27.49
CA PRO A 23 18.24 11.33 27.68
C PRO A 23 18.22 10.22 26.61
N LYS A 24 17.02 9.75 26.21
CA LYS A 24 16.85 8.69 25.20
C LYS A 24 17.28 9.15 23.80
N ILE A 25 16.95 10.39 23.43
CA ILE A 25 17.38 11.00 22.17
C ILE A 25 18.90 11.25 22.17
N LYS A 26 19.48 11.70 23.30
CA LYS A 26 20.94 11.89 23.43
C LYS A 26 21.73 10.58 23.33
N VAL A 27 21.20 9.48 23.85
CA VAL A 27 21.81 8.14 23.69
C VAL A 27 21.76 7.69 22.23
N PHE A 28 20.69 8.00 21.50
CA PHE A 28 20.56 7.69 20.08
C PHE A 28 21.52 8.53 19.21
N CYS A 29 21.67 9.83 19.49
CA CYS A 29 22.60 10.70 18.77
C CYS A 29 24.08 10.46 19.09
N LYS A 30 24.42 9.89 20.27
CA LYS A 30 25.82 9.51 20.60
C LYS A 30 26.30 8.23 19.92
N ARG A 31 25.44 7.54 19.15
CA ARG A 31 25.79 6.31 18.41
C ARG A 31 26.09 6.53 16.93
N THR A 32 26.21 7.78 16.47
CA THR A 32 26.65 8.07 15.10
C THR A 32 27.88 8.98 15.11
N CYS A 33 28.96 8.45 14.52
CA CYS A 33 30.27 9.03 14.18
C CYS A 33 31.42 8.64 15.13
N PRO A 34 32.43 7.97 14.56
CA PRO A 34 33.71 8.68 14.36
C PRO A 34 34.31 8.47 12.95
N GLN A 35 34.69 9.59 12.30
CA GLN A 35 35.86 9.69 11.42
C GLN A 35 37.04 10.11 12.35
N THR A 36 38.33 9.78 12.20
CA THR A 36 39.18 9.58 11.01
C THR A 36 40.56 9.01 11.44
N LEU A 37 41.14 8.13 10.62
CA LEU A 37 42.57 7.80 10.36
C LEU A 37 43.58 7.46 11.47
N GLY A 38 44.17 6.26 11.33
CA GLY A 38 45.48 5.87 11.87
C GLY A 38 45.92 4.55 11.21
N GLU A 39 46.98 4.61 10.39
CA GLU A 39 47.58 3.46 9.70
C GLU A 39 48.08 2.40 10.70
N THR A 40 47.75 1.12 10.46
CA THR A 40 48.63 0.02 10.87
C THR A 40 48.32 -1.25 10.08
N THR A 41 49.30 -1.66 9.29
CA THR A 41 49.39 -2.90 8.55
C THR A 41 49.31 -4.09 9.50
N THR A 42 48.24 -4.88 9.44
CA THR A 42 48.25 -6.27 9.96
C THR A 42 47.51 -7.19 9.00
N THR A 43 48.29 -8.05 8.35
CA THR A 43 47.86 -9.15 7.49
C THR A 43 47.21 -10.25 8.33
N PHE A 44 45.96 -10.61 8.03
CA PHE A 44 45.32 -11.84 8.52
C PHE A 44 45.02 -12.79 7.35
N PRO A 45 45.49 -14.05 7.37
CA PRO A 45 45.10 -15.08 6.42
C PRO A 45 43.85 -15.81 6.94
N GLY A 46 42.88 -16.08 6.07
CA GLY A 46 41.71 -16.88 6.45
C GLY A 46 40.58 -16.83 5.43
N THR A 47 40.58 -17.83 4.55
CA THR A 47 39.57 -18.18 3.54
C THR A 47 38.12 -17.94 3.96
N ARG A 48 37.42 -17.11 3.18
CA ARG A 48 35.96 -16.92 3.22
C ARG A 48 35.28 -18.14 2.56
N PRO A 49 34.31 -18.82 3.20
CA PRO A 49 33.55 -19.86 2.51
C PRO A 49 32.66 -19.23 1.42
N PRO A 50 32.42 -19.92 0.30
CA PRO A 50 31.60 -19.37 -0.78
C PRO A 50 30.14 -19.27 -0.31
N LEU A 51 29.51 -18.11 -0.56
CA LEU A 51 28.06 -17.97 -0.43
C LEU A 51 27.40 -18.99 -1.38
N VAL A 52 26.76 -19.99 -0.80
CA VAL A 52 25.87 -20.91 -1.51
C VAL A 52 24.69 -20.08 -2.01
N ARG A 53 24.66 -19.76 -3.30
CA ARG A 53 23.45 -19.29 -3.99
C ARG A 53 22.45 -20.44 -3.95
N THR A 54 21.45 -20.34 -3.11
CA THR A 54 20.30 -21.24 -3.11
C THR A 54 19.67 -21.25 -4.49
N THR A 55 19.50 -22.44 -5.04
CA THR A 55 18.98 -22.74 -6.38
C THR A 55 17.51 -22.33 -6.60
N SER A 56 16.85 -21.77 -5.59
CA SER A 56 15.49 -21.25 -5.64
C SER A 56 15.36 -19.97 -6.45
N ASP A 57 16.32 -19.04 -6.38
CA ASP A 57 16.24 -17.74 -7.10
C ASP A 57 16.33 -17.89 -8.63
N ALA A 58 17.04 -18.90 -9.10
CA ALA A 58 17.19 -19.17 -10.53
C ALA A 58 15.91 -19.77 -11.14
N ILE A 59 15.17 -20.56 -10.36
CA ILE A 59 13.89 -21.14 -10.79
C ILE A 59 12.82 -20.04 -10.87
N TYR A 60 12.76 -19.12 -9.89
CA TYR A 60 11.82 -17.99 -9.93
C TYR A 60 12.10 -17.02 -11.09
N ARG A 61 13.37 -16.77 -11.43
CA ARG A 61 13.72 -15.87 -12.56
C ARG A 61 13.47 -16.47 -13.94
N SER A 62 13.53 -17.80 -14.08
CA SER A 62 13.35 -18.48 -15.37
C SER A 62 11.88 -18.57 -15.81
N LEU A 63 10.94 -18.41 -14.88
CA LEU A 63 9.50 -18.38 -15.16
C LEU A 63 8.98 -16.99 -15.58
N LEU A 64 9.84 -15.98 -15.64
CA LEU A 64 9.45 -14.60 -15.94
C LEU A 64 9.18 -14.43 -17.44
N LYS A 65 7.93 -14.69 -17.83
CA LYS A 65 7.33 -14.13 -19.03
C LYS A 65 7.40 -12.60 -18.91
N PRO A 66 7.85 -11.83 -19.93
CA PRO A 66 7.84 -10.38 -19.86
C PRO A 66 6.40 -9.92 -19.59
N ALA A 67 6.23 -9.16 -18.51
CA ALA A 67 4.95 -8.58 -18.14
C ALA A 67 4.39 -7.82 -19.35
N SER A 68 3.14 -8.09 -19.74
CA SER A 68 2.57 -7.55 -20.97
C SER A 68 2.70 -6.02 -21.00
N ALA A 69 3.17 -5.49 -22.13
CA ALA A 69 3.21 -4.04 -22.38
C ALA A 69 1.80 -3.47 -22.59
N SER A 70 0.85 -4.33 -22.98
CA SER A 70 -0.54 -3.94 -23.17
C SER A 70 -1.32 -3.97 -21.86
N PRO A 71 -2.21 -2.99 -21.64
CA PRO A 71 -3.12 -2.98 -20.50
C PRO A 71 -4.11 -4.15 -20.51
N PRO A 72 -4.63 -4.54 -19.34
CA PRO A 72 -5.45 -5.73 -19.19
C PRO A 72 -6.76 -5.63 -19.98
N ALA A 73 -7.20 -6.76 -20.53
CA ALA A 73 -8.41 -6.83 -21.35
C ALA A 73 -9.70 -6.64 -20.51
N ARG A 74 -9.66 -7.06 -19.25
CA ARG A 74 -10.72 -6.90 -18.24
C ARG A 74 -10.08 -6.59 -16.89
N VAL A 75 -10.82 -5.88 -16.05
CA VAL A 75 -10.41 -5.58 -14.69
C VAL A 75 -11.50 -6.07 -13.75
N ASP A 76 -11.10 -6.81 -12.71
CA ASP A 76 -12.02 -7.38 -11.73
C ASP A 76 -11.90 -6.72 -10.35
N ALA A 77 -10.81 -5.99 -10.08
CA ALA A 77 -10.58 -5.27 -8.82
C ALA A 77 -9.52 -4.18 -8.96
N ILE A 78 -9.59 -3.19 -8.06
CA ILE A 78 -8.55 -2.17 -7.85
C ILE A 78 -7.93 -2.34 -6.47
N ALA A 79 -6.60 -2.23 -6.36
CA ALA A 79 -5.90 -2.16 -5.07
C ALA A 79 -5.11 -0.84 -4.94
N ILE A 80 -5.19 -0.16 -3.82
CA ILE A 80 -4.53 1.14 -3.59
C ILE A 80 -3.66 1.07 -2.33
N GLY A 81 -2.40 1.45 -2.46
CA GLY A 81 -1.46 1.58 -1.34
C GLY A 81 -1.01 3.01 -1.13
N THR A 82 -1.00 3.47 0.12
CA THR A 82 -0.66 4.87 0.45
C THR A 82 -0.18 5.04 1.90
N SER A 83 0.55 6.13 2.17
CA SER A 83 1.09 6.44 3.50
C SER A 83 1.04 7.95 3.79
N THR A 84 2.17 8.62 4.04
CA THR A 84 2.22 10.08 4.31
C THR A 84 1.65 10.91 3.15
N GLY A 85 0.69 11.79 3.46
CA GLY A 85 -0.09 12.57 2.48
C GLY A 85 -1.30 11.81 1.91
N GLY A 86 -1.44 10.54 2.27
CA GLY A 86 -2.41 9.62 1.73
C GLY A 86 -3.89 9.94 1.97
N PRO A 87 -4.34 10.40 3.16
CA PRO A 87 -5.74 10.75 3.37
C PRO A 87 -6.28 11.79 2.36
N ASN A 88 -5.46 12.79 2.02
CA ASN A 88 -5.80 13.80 1.01
C ASN A 88 -5.74 13.22 -0.41
N ALA A 89 -4.75 12.37 -0.70
CA ALA A 89 -4.63 11.70 -1.98
C ALA A 89 -5.81 10.76 -2.26
N LEU A 90 -6.21 9.95 -1.28
CA LEU A 90 -7.38 9.08 -1.35
C LEU A 90 -8.67 9.86 -1.55
N SER A 91 -8.84 10.97 -0.84
CA SER A 91 -10.04 11.82 -1.00
C SER A 91 -10.18 12.33 -2.44
N LYS A 92 -9.07 12.73 -3.07
CA LYS A 92 -9.06 13.15 -4.48
C LYS A 92 -9.33 11.99 -5.44
N VAL A 93 -8.62 10.87 -5.26
CA VAL A 93 -8.73 9.71 -6.15
C VAL A 93 -10.13 9.10 -6.10
N LEU A 94 -10.72 8.95 -4.91
CA LEU A 94 -12.06 8.36 -4.75
C LEU A 94 -13.18 9.30 -5.18
N ALA A 95 -13.00 10.62 -5.09
CA ALA A 95 -13.99 11.59 -5.60
C ALA A 95 -14.20 11.49 -7.13
N ASP A 96 -13.17 11.07 -7.87
CA ASP A 96 -13.23 10.84 -9.31
C ASP A 96 -13.85 9.48 -9.67
N LEU A 97 -14.05 8.57 -8.71
CA LEU A 97 -14.62 7.25 -8.98
C LEU A 97 -16.15 7.28 -8.83
N PRO A 98 -16.92 6.91 -9.87
CA PRO A 98 -18.36 6.99 -9.84
C PRO A 98 -18.99 5.88 -8.99
N SER A 99 -20.21 6.10 -8.51
CA SER A 99 -20.94 5.12 -7.68
C SER A 99 -21.27 3.81 -8.41
N ASP A 100 -21.32 3.84 -9.75
CA ASP A 100 -21.56 2.70 -10.63
C ASP A 100 -20.28 1.94 -11.03
N LEU A 101 -19.17 2.17 -10.33
CA LEU A 101 -17.89 1.53 -10.64
C LEU A 101 -18.06 -0.01 -10.64
N PRO A 102 -17.74 -0.71 -11.74
CA PRO A 102 -18.11 -2.12 -11.92
C PRO A 102 -17.19 -3.09 -11.16
N VAL A 103 -16.25 -2.58 -10.36
CA VAL A 103 -15.25 -3.35 -9.62
C VAL A 103 -15.12 -2.84 -8.18
N PRO A 104 -14.73 -3.69 -7.23
CA PRO A 104 -14.36 -3.30 -5.87
C PRO A 104 -13.02 -2.54 -5.81
N VAL A 105 -12.85 -1.73 -4.77
CA VAL A 105 -11.60 -1.03 -4.45
C VAL A 105 -11.08 -1.48 -3.08
N LEU A 106 -9.84 -1.93 -3.00
CA LEU A 106 -9.19 -2.38 -1.77
C LEU A 106 -8.09 -1.41 -1.40
N ILE A 107 -8.06 -0.90 -0.17
CA ILE A 107 -7.18 0.23 0.20
C ILE A 107 -6.38 -0.12 1.46
N VAL A 108 -5.07 0.06 1.38
CA VAL A 108 -4.19 0.12 2.55
C VAL A 108 -3.65 1.54 2.70
N GLN A 109 -3.95 2.13 3.85
CA GLN A 109 -3.35 3.38 4.31
C GLN A 109 -2.54 3.09 5.57
N HIS A 110 -1.25 3.42 5.57
CA HIS A 110 -0.45 3.34 6.80
C HIS A 110 -0.93 4.39 7.79
N MET A 111 -1.65 3.94 8.80
CA MET A 111 -2.18 4.82 9.84
C MET A 111 -2.47 4.03 11.11
N PRO A 112 -2.29 4.63 12.30
CA PRO A 112 -2.60 3.95 13.55
C PRO A 112 -4.09 3.56 13.66
N PRO A 113 -4.42 2.51 14.44
CA PRO A 113 -5.79 1.95 14.55
C PRO A 113 -6.88 2.96 14.90
N VAL A 114 -6.55 3.97 15.71
CA VAL A 114 -7.51 4.97 16.19
C VAL A 114 -8.06 5.85 15.06
N PHE A 115 -7.39 5.91 13.91
CA PHE A 115 -7.74 6.84 12.84
C PHE A 115 -8.38 6.18 11.61
N THR A 116 -8.27 4.87 11.42
CA THR A 116 -8.72 4.20 10.19
C THR A 116 -10.25 4.26 10.04
N ALA A 117 -11.00 4.04 11.12
CA ALA A 117 -12.46 4.20 11.13
C ALA A 117 -12.89 5.62 10.72
N ARG A 118 -12.29 6.65 11.31
CA ARG A 118 -12.60 8.06 10.98
C ARG A 118 -12.23 8.42 9.54
N LEU A 119 -11.15 7.83 9.02
CA LEU A 119 -10.79 8.02 7.62
C LEU A 119 -11.81 7.36 6.69
N ALA A 120 -12.24 6.14 6.98
CA ALA A 120 -13.29 5.47 6.20
C ALA A 120 -14.59 6.28 6.19
N GLU A 121 -15.05 6.77 7.34
CA GLU A 121 -16.22 7.65 7.44
C GLU A 121 -16.08 8.92 6.59
N ARG A 122 -14.92 9.59 6.68
CA ARG A 122 -14.65 10.79 5.89
C ARG A 122 -14.62 10.49 4.40
N LEU A 123 -13.97 9.40 3.98
CA LEU A 123 -13.92 9.00 2.58
C LEU A 123 -15.32 8.65 2.06
N ASN A 124 -16.15 7.98 2.86
CA ASN A 124 -17.54 7.67 2.52
C ASN A 124 -18.39 8.94 2.28
N GLN A 125 -18.10 10.05 2.96
CA GLN A 125 -18.80 11.32 2.75
C GLN A 125 -18.34 12.07 1.49
N LEU A 126 -17.10 11.86 1.05
CA LEU A 126 -16.47 12.60 -0.05
C LEU A 126 -16.48 11.81 -1.37
N SER A 127 -16.71 10.51 -1.31
CA SER A 127 -16.67 9.58 -2.42
C SER A 127 -18.09 9.23 -2.90
N PRO A 128 -18.32 9.08 -4.21
CA PRO A 128 -19.53 8.46 -4.74
C PRO A 128 -19.63 6.95 -4.41
N LEU A 129 -18.50 6.27 -4.21
CA LEU A 129 -18.44 4.87 -3.76
C LEU A 129 -18.86 4.75 -2.29
N THR A 130 -19.44 3.61 -1.93
CA THR A 130 -19.66 3.27 -0.52
C THR A 130 -18.36 2.79 0.11
N VAL A 131 -17.81 3.55 1.05
CA VAL A 131 -16.52 3.25 1.69
C VAL A 131 -16.73 2.67 3.09
N HIS A 132 -16.06 1.55 3.35
CA HIS A 132 -16.10 0.83 4.62
C HIS A 132 -14.71 0.73 5.24
N GLU A 133 -14.61 0.81 6.57
CA GLU A 133 -13.50 0.15 7.25
C GLU A 133 -13.75 -1.36 7.17
N ALA A 134 -12.76 -2.10 6.70
CA ALA A 134 -12.93 -3.50 6.37
C ALA A 134 -13.13 -4.36 7.63
N VAL A 135 -14.10 -5.26 7.60
CA VAL A 135 -14.36 -6.25 8.66
C VAL A 135 -14.09 -7.65 8.09
N ASP A 136 -13.54 -8.53 8.92
CA ASP A 136 -13.24 -9.91 8.48
C ASP A 136 -14.49 -10.61 7.95
N GLY A 137 -14.37 -11.27 6.80
CA GLY A 137 -15.47 -12.00 6.17
C GLY A 137 -16.44 -11.15 5.36
N MET A 138 -16.28 -9.82 5.30
CA MET A 138 -17.09 -8.99 4.41
C MET A 138 -16.93 -9.44 2.95
N LYS A 139 -18.06 -9.55 2.24
CA LYS A 139 -18.06 -9.79 0.80
C LYS A 139 -17.50 -8.57 0.08
N VAL A 140 -16.66 -8.81 -0.93
CA VAL A 140 -16.05 -7.80 -1.77
C VAL A 140 -16.96 -7.55 -2.98
N GLU A 141 -17.54 -6.36 -3.07
CA GLU A 141 -18.60 -6.01 -4.01
C GLU A 141 -18.22 -4.79 -4.87
N ALA A 142 -18.75 -4.75 -6.10
CA ALA A 142 -18.55 -3.61 -7.02
C ALA A 142 -19.22 -2.34 -6.47
N GLY A 143 -18.62 -1.17 -6.72
CA GLY A 143 -19.12 0.11 -6.17
C GLY A 143 -18.76 0.36 -4.70
N HIS A 144 -18.01 -0.58 -4.08
CA HIS A 144 -17.55 -0.47 -2.70
C HIS A 144 -16.04 -0.31 -2.62
N ALA A 145 -15.60 0.45 -1.60
CA ALA A 145 -14.20 0.58 -1.22
C ALA A 145 -13.97 0.08 0.20
N TYR A 146 -12.92 -0.73 0.41
CA TYR A 146 -12.61 -1.36 1.70
C TYR A 146 -11.25 -0.88 2.19
N LEU A 147 -11.25 -0.13 3.29
CA LEU A 147 -10.05 0.39 3.94
C LEU A 147 -9.56 -0.59 5.01
N ALA A 148 -8.30 -0.99 4.94
CA ALA A 148 -7.68 -1.82 5.95
C ALA A 148 -7.73 -1.17 7.34
N PRO A 149 -8.25 -1.84 8.39
CA PRO A 149 -8.18 -1.33 9.74
C PRO A 149 -6.73 -1.34 10.24
N GLY A 150 -6.37 -0.37 11.08
CA GLY A 150 -5.03 -0.33 11.67
C GLY A 150 -4.77 -1.56 12.53
N ASP A 151 -3.51 -2.00 12.61
CA ASP A 151 -3.07 -3.20 13.34
C ASP A 151 -3.54 -4.55 12.78
N PHE A 152 -4.21 -4.57 11.62
CA PHE A 152 -4.51 -5.79 10.87
C PHE A 152 -4.02 -5.68 9.43
N HIS A 153 -3.49 -6.77 8.89
CA HIS A 153 -3.29 -6.88 7.45
C HIS A 153 -4.62 -7.18 6.76
N LEU A 154 -4.89 -6.42 5.69
CA LEU A 154 -5.99 -6.67 4.79
C LEU A 154 -5.53 -7.62 3.67
N THR A 155 -6.24 -8.71 3.48
CA THR A 155 -6.05 -9.65 2.38
C THR A 155 -7.40 -9.98 1.74
N VAL A 156 -7.38 -10.55 0.54
CA VAL A 156 -8.57 -11.08 -0.12
C VAL A 156 -8.44 -12.57 -0.38
N ALA A 157 -9.55 -13.28 -0.24
CA ALA A 157 -9.62 -14.71 -0.47
C ALA A 157 -10.94 -15.08 -1.17
N ARG A 158 -10.91 -16.16 -1.94
CA ARG A 158 -12.12 -16.76 -2.49
C ARG A 158 -12.71 -17.72 -1.46
N ASN A 159 -13.96 -17.48 -1.07
CA ASN A 159 -14.76 -18.39 -0.27
C ASN A 159 -15.88 -18.97 -1.15
N ALA A 160 -15.71 -20.21 -1.61
CA ALA A 160 -16.56 -20.86 -2.61
C ALA A 160 -16.68 -20.01 -3.89
N THR A 161 -17.85 -19.40 -4.13
CA THR A 161 -18.14 -18.56 -5.30
C THR A 161 -17.87 -17.08 -5.06
N GLU A 162 -17.73 -16.66 -3.81
CA GLU A 162 -17.63 -15.25 -3.43
C GLU A 162 -16.19 -14.87 -3.08
N VAL A 163 -15.84 -13.59 -3.27
CA VAL A 163 -14.60 -13.03 -2.75
C VAL A 163 -14.90 -12.31 -1.45
N VAL A 164 -14.09 -12.57 -0.43
CA VAL A 164 -14.23 -11.99 0.90
C VAL A 164 -12.93 -11.33 1.35
N VAL A 165 -13.09 -10.30 2.18
CA VAL A 165 -12.01 -9.72 2.96
C VAL A 165 -11.56 -10.71 4.03
N LYS A 166 -10.25 -10.82 4.21
CA LYS A 166 -9.62 -11.51 5.33
C LYS A 166 -8.67 -10.60 6.08
N LEU A 167 -8.85 -10.51 7.39
CA LEU A 167 -8.01 -9.78 8.30
C LEU A 167 -7.13 -10.73 9.09
N ASN A 168 -5.86 -10.38 9.25
CA ASN A 168 -4.95 -11.15 10.08
C ASN A 168 -3.96 -10.24 10.83
N GLN A 169 -3.37 -10.76 11.90
CA GLN A 169 -2.35 -10.07 12.69
C GLN A 169 -0.99 -10.76 12.53
N GLN A 170 -0.66 -11.23 11.32
CA GLN A 170 0.69 -11.70 11.04
C GLN A 170 1.73 -10.58 11.31
N ALA A 171 3.00 -10.98 11.37
CA ALA A 171 4.08 -10.05 11.69
C ALA A 171 4.09 -8.86 10.71
N PRO A 172 4.34 -7.62 11.19
CA PRO A 172 4.43 -6.46 10.32
C PRO A 172 5.44 -6.65 9.19
N GLU A 173 5.07 -6.25 7.98
CA GLU A 173 5.97 -6.19 6.82
C GLU A 173 6.37 -4.74 6.58
N CYS A 174 7.63 -4.49 6.23
CA CYS A 174 8.16 -3.13 6.09
C CYS A 174 7.94 -2.26 7.36
N SER A 175 7.93 -2.90 8.53
CA SER A 175 7.59 -2.29 9.84
C SER A 175 6.19 -1.67 9.91
N CYS A 176 5.27 -2.09 9.04
CA CYS A 176 3.92 -1.57 8.93
C CYS A 176 2.87 -2.69 9.09
N ARG A 177 1.76 -2.37 9.77
CA ARG A 177 0.56 -3.20 9.83
C ARG A 177 -0.67 -2.29 9.93
N PRO A 178 -1.49 -2.15 8.86
CA PRO A 178 -1.44 -2.89 7.58
C PRO A 178 -0.21 -2.57 6.72
N ALA A 179 0.18 -3.54 5.88
CA ALA A 179 1.20 -3.41 4.86
C ALA A 179 0.57 -3.56 3.47
N VAL A 180 1.00 -2.72 2.52
CA VAL A 180 0.54 -2.68 1.14
C VAL A 180 0.95 -3.95 0.40
N ASP A 181 2.19 -4.41 0.62
CA ASP A 181 2.71 -5.64 0.00
C ASP A 181 1.84 -6.86 0.32
N VAL A 182 1.28 -6.94 1.53
CA VAL A 182 0.40 -8.05 1.95
C VAL A 182 -0.93 -8.04 1.18
N LEU A 183 -1.56 -6.87 1.05
CA LEU A 183 -2.76 -6.71 0.23
C LEU A 183 -2.46 -7.06 -1.22
N PHE A 184 -1.44 -6.43 -1.81
CA PHE A 184 -1.09 -6.58 -3.21
C PHE A 184 -0.74 -8.02 -3.57
N ARG A 185 -0.02 -8.74 -2.70
CA ARG A 185 0.28 -10.17 -2.85
C ARG A 185 -0.98 -11.02 -2.91
N SER A 186 -1.89 -10.84 -1.96
CA SER A 186 -3.15 -11.61 -1.95
C SER A 186 -4.05 -11.29 -3.15
N ALA A 187 -4.11 -10.01 -3.54
CA ALA A 187 -4.89 -9.56 -4.68
C ALA A 187 -4.30 -10.08 -6.01
N ALA A 188 -2.98 -10.04 -6.18
CA ALA A 188 -2.31 -10.56 -7.37
C ALA A 188 -2.57 -12.06 -7.53
N ASN A 189 -2.48 -12.83 -6.44
CA ASN A 189 -2.76 -14.27 -6.46
C ASN A 189 -4.22 -14.59 -6.83
N LEU A 190 -5.17 -13.73 -6.43
CA LEU A 190 -6.59 -13.96 -6.64
C LEU A 190 -7.08 -13.49 -8.02
N TYR A 191 -6.67 -12.30 -8.46
CA TYR A 191 -7.19 -11.63 -9.66
C TYR A 191 -6.26 -11.76 -10.87
N GLY A 192 -4.99 -12.11 -10.65
CA GLY A 192 -4.00 -12.28 -11.71
C GLY A 192 -3.86 -11.04 -12.60
N SER A 193 -3.99 -11.25 -13.91
CA SER A 193 -3.90 -10.17 -14.91
C SER A 193 -5.03 -9.16 -14.85
N ASN A 194 -6.11 -9.43 -14.12
CA ASN A 194 -7.29 -8.56 -14.08
C ASN A 194 -7.25 -7.58 -12.91
N LEU A 195 -6.08 -7.40 -12.28
CA LEU A 195 -5.87 -6.47 -11.20
C LEU A 195 -5.22 -5.18 -11.72
N VAL A 196 -5.74 -4.05 -11.25
CA VAL A 196 -5.08 -2.75 -11.38
C VAL A 196 -4.70 -2.28 -9.99
N ALA A 197 -3.44 -1.90 -9.79
CA ALA A 197 -2.97 -1.35 -8.54
C ALA A 197 -2.50 0.09 -8.69
N ALA A 198 -2.71 0.91 -7.66
CA ALA A 198 -2.17 2.25 -7.56
C ALA A 198 -1.31 2.39 -6.30
N VAL A 199 -0.10 2.94 -6.45
CA VAL A 199 0.75 3.32 -5.32
C VAL A 199 0.83 4.84 -5.29
N LEU A 200 0.29 5.42 -4.21
CA LEU A 200 0.22 6.86 -4.00
C LEU A 200 1.32 7.33 -3.04
N THR A 201 1.36 8.64 -2.80
CA THR A 201 2.27 9.33 -1.89
C THR A 201 2.47 8.57 -0.57
N GLY A 202 3.73 8.49 -0.16
CA GLY A 202 4.09 7.75 1.03
C GLY A 202 5.58 7.62 1.22
N MET A 203 6.00 7.48 2.47
CA MET A 203 7.38 7.20 2.83
C MET A 203 7.68 5.69 2.71
N GLY A 204 8.94 5.34 2.45
CA GLY A 204 9.39 3.95 2.43
C GLY A 204 9.24 3.30 1.06
N GLN A 205 9.13 1.97 1.05
CA GLN A 205 9.11 1.14 -0.16
C GLN A 205 8.02 0.06 -0.14
N ASP A 206 7.14 0.08 0.87
CA ASP A 206 6.02 -0.86 0.96
C ASP A 206 5.12 -0.70 -0.28
N GLY A 207 4.71 -1.83 -0.85
CA GLY A 207 4.02 -1.93 -2.13
C GLY A 207 4.94 -2.27 -3.29
N GLN A 208 6.27 -2.13 -3.17
CA GLN A 208 7.20 -2.49 -4.25
C GLN A 208 7.17 -4.00 -4.54
N CYS A 209 7.37 -4.85 -3.54
CA CYS A 209 7.37 -6.31 -3.71
C CYS A 209 6.01 -6.82 -4.19
N GLY A 210 4.92 -6.23 -3.70
CA GLY A 210 3.56 -6.49 -4.16
C GLY A 210 3.37 -6.12 -5.62
N CYS A 211 3.88 -4.96 -6.06
CA CYS A 211 3.84 -4.55 -7.47
C CYS A 211 4.64 -5.50 -8.36
N GLU A 212 5.77 -6.04 -7.91
CA GLU A 212 6.51 -7.07 -8.65
C GLU A 212 5.63 -8.29 -8.94
N LEU A 213 4.89 -8.78 -7.93
CA LEU A 213 3.97 -9.90 -8.09
C LEU A 213 2.79 -9.56 -9.00
N ILE A 214 2.23 -8.35 -8.89
CA ILE A 214 1.16 -7.87 -9.78
C ILE A 214 1.65 -7.88 -11.23
N ARG A 215 2.85 -7.34 -11.50
CA ARG A 215 3.44 -7.32 -12.84
C ARG A 215 3.72 -8.72 -13.37
N GLN A 216 4.24 -9.61 -12.53
CA GLN A 216 4.46 -11.02 -12.88
C GLN A 216 3.16 -11.75 -13.24
N ALA A 217 2.06 -11.43 -12.54
CA ALA A 217 0.74 -11.97 -12.83
C ALA A 217 0.07 -11.33 -14.05
N GLY A 218 0.70 -10.33 -14.69
CA GLY A 218 0.17 -9.60 -15.84
C GLY A 218 -0.79 -8.46 -15.49
N GLY A 219 -0.86 -8.07 -14.22
CA GLY A 219 -1.64 -6.92 -13.76
C GLY A 219 -1.01 -5.58 -14.12
N TRP A 220 -1.77 -4.52 -13.88
CA TRP A 220 -1.40 -3.15 -14.21
C TRP A 220 -1.05 -2.34 -12.96
N VAL A 221 0.01 -1.55 -13.00
CA VAL A 221 0.48 -0.75 -11.87
C VAL A 221 0.56 0.72 -12.26
N ILE A 222 -0.11 1.57 -11.49
CA ILE A 222 -0.07 3.02 -11.60
C ILE A 222 0.71 3.57 -10.40
N ALA A 223 1.68 4.45 -10.63
CA ALA A 223 2.37 5.17 -9.57
C ALA A 223 2.04 6.67 -9.64
N GLN A 224 1.87 7.30 -8.48
CA GLN A 224 1.76 8.74 -8.40
C GLN A 224 3.09 9.41 -8.78
N ASP A 225 3.04 10.49 -9.55
CA ASP A 225 4.23 11.24 -9.95
C ASP A 225 4.89 11.97 -8.78
N GLN A 226 6.13 12.43 -9.00
CA GLN A 226 6.89 13.13 -7.98
C GLN A 226 6.32 14.51 -7.68
N ALA A 227 5.82 15.22 -8.70
CA ALA A 227 5.39 16.61 -8.56
C ALA A 227 4.13 16.75 -7.68
N SER A 228 3.21 15.79 -7.75
CA SER A 228 1.99 15.80 -6.94
C SER A 228 2.11 15.04 -5.61
N SER A 229 3.19 14.30 -5.39
CA SER A 229 3.41 13.52 -4.16
C SER A 229 3.87 14.41 -3.01
N VAL A 230 3.26 14.25 -1.83
CA VAL A 230 3.77 14.87 -0.60
C VAL A 230 5.11 14.24 -0.22
N VAL A 231 5.19 12.91 -0.34
CA VAL A 231 6.41 12.12 -0.18
C VAL A 231 6.50 11.13 -1.33
N TRP A 232 7.48 11.30 -2.20
CA TRP A 232 7.72 10.40 -3.34
C TRP A 232 8.62 9.21 -2.97
N GLY A 233 8.32 8.56 -1.84
CA GLY A 233 9.02 7.37 -1.34
C GLY A 233 8.48 6.11 -2.00
N MET A 234 7.30 5.67 -1.58
CA MET A 234 6.59 4.48 -2.09
C MET A 234 6.41 4.51 -3.62
N PRO A 235 5.81 5.56 -4.22
CA PRO A 235 5.64 5.59 -5.68
C PRO A 235 6.99 5.71 -6.40
N GLY A 236 7.97 6.36 -5.78
CA GLY A 236 9.34 6.43 -6.30
C GLY A 236 10.05 5.08 -6.30
N ALA A 237 9.84 4.24 -5.28
CA ALA A 237 10.39 2.89 -5.20
C ALA A 237 9.86 2.01 -6.32
N VAL A 238 8.54 2.01 -6.53
CA VAL A 238 7.86 1.31 -7.63
C VAL A 238 8.34 1.80 -9.00
N SER A 239 8.46 3.12 -9.18
CA SER A 239 8.88 3.72 -10.44
C SER A 239 10.34 3.41 -10.78
N ARG A 240 11.26 3.54 -9.81
CA ARG A 240 12.70 3.24 -10.02
C ARG A 240 12.96 1.76 -10.26
N ALA A 241 12.12 0.88 -9.72
CA ALA A 241 12.18 -0.56 -10.00
C ALA A 241 11.63 -0.94 -11.39
N GLY A 242 11.11 0.01 -12.17
CA GLY A 242 10.53 -0.25 -13.50
C GLY A 242 9.21 -1.00 -13.45
N LEU A 243 8.50 -0.93 -12.32
CA LEU A 243 7.27 -1.70 -12.09
C LEU A 243 6.00 -0.93 -12.48
N ALA A 244 6.07 0.41 -12.52
CA ALA A 244 4.96 1.25 -12.92
C ALA A 244 4.72 1.15 -14.44
N ASN A 245 3.50 0.78 -14.83
CA ASN A 245 3.04 0.90 -16.21
C ASN A 245 2.72 2.35 -16.57
N GLU A 246 2.19 3.10 -15.61
CA GLU A 246 1.86 4.52 -15.75
C GLU A 246 2.40 5.29 -14.54
N ILE A 247 2.99 6.46 -14.78
CA ILE A 247 3.35 7.42 -13.74
C ILE A 247 2.52 8.67 -13.99
N LEU A 248 1.59 8.98 -13.09
CA LEU A 248 0.56 10.00 -13.32
C LEU A 248 0.52 11.05 -12.21
N PRO A 249 0.19 12.32 -12.53
CA PRO A 249 -0.16 13.28 -11.49
C PRO A 249 -1.41 12.81 -10.74
N LEU A 250 -1.50 13.14 -9.45
CA LEU A 250 -2.58 12.71 -8.56
C LEU A 250 -3.99 12.92 -9.15
N ASP A 251 -4.22 14.07 -9.76
CA ASP A 251 -5.53 14.45 -10.33
C ASP A 251 -5.88 13.69 -11.63
N ALA A 252 -4.98 12.83 -12.13
CA ALA A 252 -5.22 11.91 -13.25
C ALA A 252 -5.35 10.44 -12.80
N VAL A 253 -4.96 10.10 -11.57
CA VAL A 253 -4.96 8.71 -11.09
C VAL A 253 -6.38 8.16 -11.00
N GLY A 254 -7.33 8.91 -10.40
CA GLY A 254 -8.73 8.48 -10.28
C GLY A 254 -9.38 8.19 -11.63
N ARG A 255 -9.23 9.12 -12.58
CA ARG A 255 -9.69 8.95 -13.97
C ARG A 255 -9.05 7.76 -14.68
N SER A 256 -7.74 7.52 -14.50
CA SER A 256 -7.08 6.34 -15.10
C SER A 256 -7.62 5.03 -14.49
N LEU A 257 -7.79 4.98 -13.16
CA LEU A 257 -8.39 3.83 -12.48
C LEU A 257 -9.80 3.52 -12.99
N GLU A 258 -10.65 4.55 -13.15
CA GLU A 258 -11.99 4.38 -13.72
C GLU A 258 -11.94 3.82 -15.14
N GLN A 259 -11.07 4.37 -16.00
CA GLN A 259 -10.92 3.92 -17.38
C GLN A 259 -10.53 2.44 -17.45
N HIS A 260 -9.59 2.01 -16.59
CA HIS A 260 -9.19 0.62 -16.51
C HIS A 260 -10.30 -0.27 -15.93
N ALA A 261 -11.00 0.16 -14.88
CA ALA A 261 -12.13 -0.57 -14.30
C ALA A 261 -13.24 -0.88 -15.32
N ARG A 262 -13.45 0.00 -16.30
CA ARG A 262 -14.46 -0.20 -17.35
C ARG A 262 -13.99 -1.08 -18.52
N ARG A 263 -12.73 -1.54 -18.53
CA ARG A 263 -12.23 -2.51 -19.52
C ARG A 263 -12.89 -3.87 -19.29
N GLY A 264 -13.21 -4.58 -20.36
CA GLY A 264 -13.97 -5.83 -20.32
C GLY A 264 -15.49 -5.63 -20.31
N PHE A 265 -16.01 -4.64 -19.60
CA PHE A 265 -17.46 -4.35 -19.56
C PHE A 265 -17.99 -3.67 -20.85
N ARG A 266 -17.14 -2.91 -21.54
CA ARG A 266 -17.50 -2.29 -22.85
C ARG A 266 -17.67 -3.30 -23.98
N ASN A 267 -16.94 -4.42 -23.94
CA ASN A 267 -17.00 -5.44 -24.99
C ASN A 267 -18.27 -6.30 -24.90
N SER A 268 -18.77 -6.56 -23.69
CA SER A 268 -19.96 -7.39 -23.48
C SER A 268 -21.26 -6.68 -23.92
N ARG A 269 -21.34 -5.36 -23.79
CA ARG A 269 -22.53 -4.57 -24.18
C ARG A 269 -22.70 -4.45 -25.70
N LEU A 270 -21.59 -4.44 -26.45
CA LEU A 270 -21.63 -4.43 -27.92
C LEU A 270 -21.99 -5.81 -28.50
N GLN A 271 -21.72 -6.91 -27.79
CA GLN A 271 -22.15 -8.25 -28.21
C GLN A 271 -23.65 -8.54 -27.95
N LEU A 272 -24.27 -7.88 -26.97
CA LEU A 272 -25.70 -8.06 -26.66
C LEU A 272 -26.63 -7.11 -27.44
N ALA A 273 -26.10 -6.11 -28.13
CA ALA A 273 -26.88 -5.18 -28.97
C ALA A 273 -26.88 -5.56 -30.46
N GLY A 274 -26.38 -6.75 -30.81
CA GLY A 274 -26.23 -7.25 -32.18
C GLY A 274 -26.94 -8.57 -32.48
N VAL A 275 -28.00 -8.91 -31.73
CA VAL A 275 -28.87 -10.06 -32.00
C VAL A 275 -30.30 -9.58 -32.19
#